data_AF-X1IZK0-F1
#
_entry.id   AF-X1IZK0-F1
#
_cell.length_a   1.000
_cell.length_b   1.000
_cell.length_c   1.000
_cell.angle_alpha   90.00
_cell.angle_beta   90.00
_cell.angle_gamma   90.00
#
_symmetry.space_group_name_H-M   'P 1'
#
loop_
_entity.id
_entity.type
_entity.pdbx_description
1 polymer ?
#
loop_
_entity_poly.entity_id
_entity_poly.type
_entity_poly.pdbx_seq_one_letter_code
_entity_poly.pdbx_strand_id
1 'polypeptide(L)'
;MLPDLDFTFTPDTLVSELRHLFPAEAGAIEQFVAEMIALIDEALRTPLSKPLYLMSRLEMMLFGMKVFFRQRRVFKYQSKTAAQVLNGVFTAPLLKTIFYSVIPLKRISMMGTAWMWNDFLCKKLRYPKGGYQALADTFAAAFQNAGGTLALGTKVKQVIVESGRATGVELDDGRRIRAERVISNADIMLTFDQ
;
A
#
# COMPACT_ATOMS: atom_id res chain seq x y z
N MET A 1 6.46 14.54 -15.18
CA MET A 1 7.04 14.03 -13.91
C MET A 1 8.02 15.06 -13.40
N LEU A 2 8.04 15.31 -12.08
CA LEU A 2 8.83 16.38 -11.44
C LEU A 2 10.29 15.91 -11.29
N PRO A 3 11.21 16.21 -12.23
CA PRO A 3 12.50 15.52 -12.31
C PRO A 3 13.51 16.01 -11.26
N ASP A 4 13.29 17.23 -10.74
CA ASP A 4 14.28 18.00 -9.98
C ASP A 4 13.82 18.40 -8.58
N LEU A 5 12.69 17.88 -8.11
CA LEU A 5 12.19 18.17 -6.76
C LEU A 5 12.69 17.12 -5.77
N ASP A 6 13.59 17.54 -4.88
CA ASP A 6 13.91 16.83 -3.65
C ASP A 6 13.00 17.36 -2.55
N PHE A 7 12.04 16.55 -2.11
CA PHE A 7 11.19 16.87 -0.97
C PHE A 7 11.17 15.70 0.00
N THR A 8 11.38 16.00 1.28
CA THR A 8 11.21 15.03 2.36
C THR A 8 9.84 15.24 2.97
N PHE A 9 8.99 14.23 2.91
CA PHE A 9 7.67 14.27 3.50
C PHE A 9 7.73 13.81 4.96
N THR A 10 7.47 14.71 5.91
CA THR A 10 7.39 14.44 7.35
C THR A 10 6.05 14.91 7.92
N PRO A 11 5.66 14.46 9.14
CA PRO A 11 4.50 15.01 9.84
C PRO A 11 4.55 16.53 9.97
N ASP A 12 5.70 17.08 10.36
CA ASP A 12 5.87 18.51 10.62
C ASP A 12 5.75 19.33 9.33
N THR A 13 6.37 18.87 8.24
CA THR A 13 6.27 19.56 6.94
C THR A 13 4.84 19.53 6.43
N LEU A 14 4.14 18.38 6.55
CA LEU A 14 2.75 18.28 6.11
C LEU A 14 1.85 19.22 6.91
N VAL A 15 1.95 19.17 8.24
CA VAL A 15 1.14 20.00 9.13
C VAL A 15 1.40 21.49 8.86
N SER A 16 2.66 21.89 8.72
CA SER A 16 3.03 23.29 8.42
C SER A 16 2.40 23.78 7.11
N GLU A 17 2.55 23.02 6.01
CA GLU A 17 2.00 23.36 4.71
C GLU A 17 0.46 23.43 4.73
N LEU A 18 -0.19 22.42 5.32
CA LEU A 18 -1.65 22.41 5.42
C LEU A 18 -2.19 23.54 6.29
N ARG A 19 -1.48 23.93 7.36
CA ARG A 19 -1.86 25.09 8.17
C ARG A 19 -1.74 26.40 7.39
N HIS A 20 -0.72 26.54 6.56
CA HIS A 20 -0.55 27.71 5.71
C HIS A 20 -1.68 27.80 4.66
N LEU A 21 -2.07 26.67 4.08
CA LEU A 21 -3.16 26.60 3.09
C LEU A 21 -4.57 26.70 3.70
N PHE A 22 -4.75 26.20 4.93
CA PHE A 22 -6.05 26.13 5.62
C PHE A 22 -5.95 26.67 7.06
N PRO A 23 -5.65 27.97 7.26
CA PRO A 23 -5.39 28.54 8.58
C PRO A 23 -6.60 28.43 9.53
N ALA A 24 -7.82 28.48 9.01
CA ALA A 24 -9.05 28.33 9.78
C ALA A 24 -9.21 26.92 10.41
N GLU A 25 -8.50 25.91 9.90
CA GLU A 25 -8.61 24.52 10.35
C GLU A 25 -7.29 24.01 10.97
N ALA A 26 -6.34 24.91 11.26
CA ALA A 26 -4.99 24.56 11.72
C ALA A 26 -4.99 23.60 12.93
N GLY A 27 -5.81 23.87 13.95
CA GLY A 27 -5.91 23.01 15.13
C GLY A 27 -6.51 21.62 14.81
N ALA A 28 -7.49 21.56 13.91
CA ALA A 28 -8.08 20.30 13.47
C ALA A 28 -7.07 19.46 12.67
N ILE A 29 -6.24 20.10 11.85
CA ILE A 29 -5.16 19.44 11.09
C ILE A 29 -4.14 18.80 12.04
N GLU A 30 -3.63 19.56 13.01
CA GLU A 30 -2.67 19.06 14.00
C GLU A 30 -3.22 17.86 14.77
N GLN A 31 -4.44 17.99 15.29
CA GLN A 31 -5.08 16.94 16.05
C GLN A 31 -5.33 15.68 15.19
N PHE A 32 -5.76 15.86 13.94
CA PHE A 32 -6.04 14.75 13.04
C PHE A 32 -4.78 13.97 12.66
N VAL A 33 -3.69 14.66 12.32
CA VAL A 33 -2.40 14.01 11.99
C VAL A 33 -1.85 13.26 13.20
N ALA A 34 -1.88 13.88 14.39
CA ALA A 34 -1.46 13.22 15.63
C ALA A 34 -2.33 11.99 15.95
N GLU A 35 -3.64 12.07 15.75
CA GLU A 35 -4.58 10.94 15.92
C GLU A 35 -4.28 9.78 14.97
N MET A 36 -3.97 10.06 13.69
CA MET A 36 -3.61 9.00 12.72
C MET A 36 -2.32 8.29 13.11
N ILE A 37 -1.28 9.04 13.51
CA ILE A 37 0.00 8.46 13.93
C ILE A 37 -0.21 7.61 15.19
N ALA A 38 -0.93 8.13 16.19
CA ALA A 38 -1.22 7.42 17.43
C ALA A 38 -2.06 6.16 17.20
N LEU A 39 -2.99 6.18 16.24
CA LEU A 39 -3.78 5.01 15.85
C LEU A 39 -2.90 3.86 15.33
N ILE A 40 -1.93 4.17 14.47
CA ILE A 40 -1.06 3.14 13.89
C ILE A 40 -0.02 2.66 14.91
N ASP A 41 0.55 3.55 15.72
CA ASP A 41 1.42 3.15 16.83
C ASP A 41 0.70 2.21 17.82
N GLU A 42 -0.56 2.51 18.17
CA GLU A 42 -1.39 1.65 19.01
C GLU A 42 -1.61 0.25 18.38
N ALA A 43 -1.88 0.20 17.07
CA ALA A 43 -2.04 -1.05 16.35
C ALA A 43 -0.75 -1.89 16.33
N LEU A 44 0.41 -1.24 16.08
CA LEU A 44 1.71 -1.90 15.98
C LEU A 44 2.25 -2.40 17.33
N ARG A 45 1.89 -1.75 18.45
CA ARG A 45 2.31 -2.15 19.81
C ARG A 45 1.67 -3.45 20.32
N THR A 46 0.72 -4.02 19.59
CA THR A 46 0.10 -5.32 19.93
C THR A 46 0.29 -6.31 18.78
N PRO A 47 1.55 -6.70 18.48
CA PRO A 47 1.80 -7.67 17.43
C PRO A 47 1.23 -9.03 17.79
N LEU A 48 0.82 -9.79 16.77
CA LEU A 48 0.50 -11.20 16.91
C LEU A 48 1.76 -11.96 17.30
N SER A 49 1.76 -12.65 18.44
CA SER A 49 2.87 -13.51 18.87
C SER A 49 3.00 -14.76 18.01
N LYS A 50 1.87 -15.26 17.49
CA LYS A 50 1.76 -16.34 16.51
C LYS A 50 0.50 -16.15 15.67
N PRO A 51 0.39 -16.75 14.48
CA PRO A 51 -0.83 -16.71 13.68
C PRO A 51 -2.06 -17.14 14.47
N LEU A 52 -3.21 -16.48 14.25
CA LEU A 52 -4.45 -16.71 15.01
C LEU A 52 -4.89 -18.19 14.98
N TYR A 53 -4.70 -18.88 13.85
CA TYR A 53 -5.04 -20.30 13.70
C TYR A 53 -4.13 -21.26 14.46
N LEU A 54 -3.01 -20.79 15.02
CA LEU A 54 -2.11 -21.55 15.89
C LEU A 54 -2.31 -21.23 17.39
N MET A 55 -3.26 -20.36 17.73
CA MET A 55 -3.57 -20.01 19.11
C MET A 55 -4.57 -21.00 19.71
N SER A 56 -4.30 -21.43 20.94
CA SER A 56 -5.30 -22.12 21.76
C SER A 56 -6.44 -21.17 22.14
N ARG A 57 -7.57 -21.73 22.58
CA ARG A 57 -8.75 -20.94 22.98
C ARG A 57 -8.46 -19.95 24.12
N LEU A 58 -7.60 -20.34 25.07
CA LEU A 58 -7.18 -19.47 26.17
C LEU A 58 -6.29 -18.32 25.68
N GLU A 59 -5.33 -18.61 24.80
CA GLU A 59 -4.47 -17.59 24.19
C GLU A 59 -5.28 -16.61 23.34
N MET A 60 -6.27 -17.08 22.58
CA MET A 60 -7.20 -16.21 21.86
C MET A 60 -7.98 -15.30 22.80
N MET A 61 -8.48 -15.84 23.92
CA MET A 61 -9.25 -15.05 24.90
C MET A 61 -8.36 -13.96 25.53
N LEU A 62 -7.16 -14.32 25.99
CA LEU A 62 -6.21 -13.37 26.58
C LEU A 62 -5.74 -12.32 25.57
N PHE A 63 -5.51 -12.72 24.32
CA PHE A 63 -5.18 -11.81 23.24
C PHE A 63 -6.33 -10.84 22.96
N GLY A 64 -7.57 -11.34 22.88
CA GLY A 64 -8.78 -10.52 22.72
C GLY A 64 -8.95 -9.50 23.85
N MET A 65 -8.74 -9.90 25.10
CA MET A 65 -8.75 -8.98 26.25
C MET A 65 -7.64 -7.93 26.14
N LYS A 66 -6.41 -8.34 25.82
CA LYS A 66 -5.28 -7.42 25.63
C LYS A 66 -5.56 -6.39 24.53
N VAL A 67 -6.10 -6.83 23.41
CA VAL A 67 -6.51 -5.96 22.29
C VAL A 67 -7.61 -5.01 22.75
N PHE A 68 -8.65 -5.51 23.42
CA PHE A 68 -9.76 -4.70 23.91
C PHE A 68 -9.30 -3.54 24.81
N PHE A 69 -8.41 -3.81 25.77
CA PHE A 69 -7.91 -2.78 26.68
C PHE A 69 -6.84 -1.86 26.08
N ARG A 70 -6.05 -2.35 25.11
CA ARG A 70 -4.93 -1.58 24.54
C ARG A 70 -5.26 -0.85 23.25
N GLN A 71 -6.30 -1.25 22.51
CA GLN A 71 -6.56 -0.76 21.16
C GLN A 71 -7.80 0.14 21.06
N ARG A 72 -7.95 1.11 21.97
CA ARG A 72 -9.10 2.01 22.03
C ARG A 72 -9.32 2.78 20.71
N ARG A 73 -8.26 3.26 20.07
CA ARG A 73 -8.37 4.00 18.79
C ARG A 73 -8.74 3.06 17.65
N VAL A 74 -8.21 1.83 17.63
CA VAL A 74 -8.62 0.84 16.62
C VAL A 74 -10.12 0.57 16.72
N PHE A 75 -10.66 0.33 17.92
CA PHE A 75 -12.12 0.15 18.09
C PHE A 75 -12.93 1.39 17.68
N LYS A 76 -12.40 2.60 17.88
CA LYS A 76 -13.03 3.86 17.46
C LYS A 76 -13.13 4.01 15.93
N TYR A 77 -12.16 3.48 15.17
CA TYR A 77 -12.01 3.75 13.74
C TYR A 77 -12.21 2.54 12.82
N GLN A 78 -12.14 1.30 13.32
CA GLN A 78 -12.17 0.08 12.50
C GLN A 78 -13.39 -0.05 11.59
N SER A 79 -14.56 0.46 12.02
CA SER A 79 -15.82 0.37 11.28
C SER A 79 -16.13 1.64 10.47
N LYS A 80 -15.25 2.64 10.49
CA LYS A 80 -15.48 3.95 9.85
C LYS A 80 -14.78 4.03 8.51
N THR A 81 -15.41 4.72 7.56
CA THR A 81 -14.74 5.14 6.33
C THR A 81 -13.92 6.41 6.58
N ALA A 82 -12.91 6.65 5.75
CA ALA A 82 -12.15 7.90 5.81
C ALA A 82 -13.06 9.10 5.58
N ALA A 83 -14.02 9.00 4.65
CA ALA A 83 -14.99 10.06 4.39
C ALA A 83 -15.84 10.41 5.62
N GLN A 84 -16.31 9.42 6.39
CA GLN A 84 -17.07 9.66 7.62
C GLN A 84 -16.25 10.41 8.67
N VAL A 85 -14.97 10.07 8.81
CA VAL A 85 -14.08 10.72 9.78
C VAL A 85 -13.72 12.13 9.32
N LEU A 86 -13.26 12.29 8.07
CA LEU A 86 -12.85 13.58 7.51
C LEU A 86 -13.99 14.59 7.46
N ASN A 87 -15.23 14.15 7.18
CA ASN A 87 -16.39 15.05 7.20
C ASN A 87 -16.77 15.52 8.61
N GLY A 88 -16.43 14.76 9.65
CA GLY A 88 -16.64 15.16 11.04
C GLY A 88 -15.51 16.02 11.62
N VAL A 89 -14.35 16.07 10.94
CA VAL A 89 -13.16 16.80 11.40
C VAL A 89 -12.96 18.10 10.62
N PHE A 90 -13.16 18.06 9.30
CA PHE A 90 -12.87 19.18 8.42
C PHE A 90 -14.13 19.77 7.79
N THR A 91 -14.06 21.05 7.45
CA THR A 91 -15.07 21.79 6.69
C THR A 91 -14.64 21.95 5.25
N ALA A 92 -13.38 22.36 4.98
CA ALA A 92 -12.90 22.63 3.63
C ALA A 92 -12.90 21.37 2.74
N PRO A 93 -13.64 21.37 1.61
CA PRO A 93 -13.69 20.23 0.70
C PRO A 93 -12.32 19.86 0.11
N LEU A 94 -11.47 20.86 -0.15
CA LEU A 94 -10.13 20.64 -0.69
C LEU A 94 -9.23 19.92 0.32
N LEU A 95 -9.27 20.30 1.60
CA LEU A 95 -8.50 19.66 2.66
C LEU A 95 -8.86 18.18 2.80
N LYS A 96 -10.16 17.85 2.77
CA LYS A 96 -10.64 16.46 2.76
C LYS A 96 -10.08 15.69 1.56
N THR A 97 -10.06 16.34 0.40
CA THR A 97 -9.57 15.76 -0.86
C THR A 97 -8.09 15.45 -0.82
N ILE A 98 -7.28 16.24 -0.13
CA ILE A 98 -5.85 15.91 0.05
C ILE A 98 -5.70 14.53 0.70
N PHE A 99 -6.49 14.23 1.75
CA PHE A 99 -6.39 12.96 2.47
C PHE A 99 -6.92 11.72 1.71
N TYR A 100 -7.92 11.86 0.84
CA TYR A 100 -8.46 10.73 0.05
C TYR A 100 -8.03 10.69 -1.42
N SER A 101 -7.44 11.77 -1.99
CA SER A 101 -7.10 11.84 -3.42
C SER A 101 -6.08 10.78 -3.88
N VAL A 102 -5.31 10.22 -2.95
CA VAL A 102 -4.41 9.11 -3.22
C VAL A 102 -5.18 7.83 -3.61
N ILE A 103 -6.41 7.65 -3.10
CA ILE A 103 -7.30 6.53 -3.43
C ILE A 103 -8.75 7.04 -3.47
N PRO A 104 -9.35 7.30 -4.64
CA PRO A 104 -10.66 7.93 -4.77
C PRO A 104 -11.83 6.96 -4.50
N LEU A 105 -11.83 6.31 -3.34
CA LEU A 105 -12.91 5.42 -2.91
C LEU A 105 -13.60 5.99 -1.68
N LYS A 106 -14.85 6.45 -1.85
CA LYS A 106 -15.73 6.91 -0.74
C LYS A 106 -15.90 5.87 0.38
N ARG A 107 -15.56 4.60 0.09
CA ARG A 107 -15.66 3.44 0.98
C ARG A 107 -14.31 2.98 1.56
N ILE A 108 -13.22 3.72 1.35
CA ILE A 108 -11.93 3.33 1.95
C ILE A 108 -12.04 3.37 3.48
N SER A 109 -11.52 2.33 4.12
CA SER A 109 -11.45 2.24 5.58
C SER A 109 -10.57 3.37 6.13
N MET A 110 -10.99 3.96 7.25
CA MET A 110 -10.15 4.89 8.00
C MET A 110 -8.84 4.21 8.45
N MET A 111 -8.88 2.92 8.79
CA MET A 111 -7.67 2.16 9.15
C MET A 111 -6.69 2.09 7.99
N GLY A 112 -7.15 1.75 6.80
CA GLY A 112 -6.31 1.69 5.60
C GLY A 112 -5.72 3.06 5.25
N THR A 113 -6.53 4.12 5.40
CA THR A 113 -6.09 5.50 5.18
C THR A 113 -5.01 5.92 6.18
N ALA A 114 -5.24 5.68 7.48
CA ALA A 114 -4.26 5.99 8.51
C ALA A 114 -2.94 5.21 8.31
N TRP A 115 -3.02 3.95 7.88
CA TRP A 115 -1.85 3.13 7.62
C TRP A 115 -1.02 3.67 6.46
N MET A 116 -1.69 3.99 5.35
CA MET A 116 -1.06 4.58 4.17
C MET A 116 -0.38 5.92 4.51
N TRP A 117 -1.10 6.82 5.20
CA TRP A 117 -0.54 8.11 5.61
C TRP A 117 0.58 7.98 6.62
N ASN A 118 0.51 7.02 7.56
CA ASN A 118 1.62 6.73 8.45
C ASN A 118 2.85 6.25 7.69
N ASP A 119 2.71 5.42 6.66
CA ASP A 119 3.84 5.00 5.83
C ASP A 119 4.43 6.20 5.06
N PHE A 120 3.60 7.07 4.48
CA PHE A 120 4.07 8.29 3.83
C PHE A 120 4.84 9.21 4.78
N LEU A 121 4.31 9.42 5.99
CA LEU A 121 4.82 10.40 6.95
C LEU A 121 6.00 9.88 7.77
N CYS A 122 5.94 8.63 8.23
CA CYS A 122 6.87 8.08 9.20
C CYS A 122 7.99 7.25 8.55
N LYS A 123 7.78 6.69 7.35
CA LYS A 123 8.79 5.86 6.67
C LYS A 123 9.61 6.61 5.61
N LYS A 124 9.51 7.94 5.55
CA LYS A 124 10.21 8.84 4.61
C LYS A 124 9.96 8.41 3.17
N LEU A 125 8.94 9.00 2.54
CA LEU A 125 8.76 8.84 1.10
C LEU A 125 10.00 9.33 0.35
N ARG A 126 10.53 8.51 -0.56
CA ARG A 126 11.65 8.86 -1.44
C ARG A 126 11.21 8.74 -2.88
N TYR A 127 11.60 9.71 -3.69
CA TYR A 127 11.41 9.67 -5.13
C TYR A 127 12.75 9.37 -5.81
N PRO A 128 12.83 8.34 -6.68
CA PRO A 128 14.07 8.02 -7.37
C PRO A 128 14.44 9.14 -8.35
N LYS A 129 15.72 9.52 -8.36
CA LYS A 129 16.25 10.44 -9.37
C LYS A 129 16.05 9.86 -10.77
N GLY A 130 15.52 10.66 -11.70
CA GLY A 130 15.11 10.18 -13.04
C GLY A 130 13.74 9.50 -13.07
N GLY A 131 13.02 9.47 -11.95
CA GLY A 131 11.69 8.90 -11.84
C GLY A 131 11.66 7.37 -11.79
N TYR A 132 10.46 6.81 -11.71
CA TYR A 132 10.27 5.36 -11.59
C TYR A 132 10.73 4.58 -12.82
N GLN A 133 10.78 5.22 -14.00
CA GLN A 133 11.34 4.60 -15.20
C GLN A 133 12.83 4.27 -15.01
N ALA A 134 13.63 5.20 -14.46
CA ALA A 134 15.04 4.95 -14.18
C ALA A 134 15.27 3.76 -13.22
N LEU A 135 14.36 3.56 -12.27
CA LEU A 135 14.38 2.39 -11.40
C LEU A 135 14.09 1.09 -12.17
N ALA A 136 13.07 1.09 -13.04
CA ALA A 136 12.75 -0.05 -13.89
C ALA A 136 13.91 -0.39 -14.85
N ASP A 137 14.52 0.62 -15.46
CA ASP A 137 15.67 0.47 -16.35
C ASP A 137 16.87 -0.12 -15.62
N THR A 138 17.09 0.28 -14.36
CA THR A 138 18.16 -0.27 -13.52
C THR A 138 17.95 -1.77 -13.28
N PHE A 139 16.73 -2.21 -13.00
CA PHE A 139 16.42 -3.64 -12.84
C PHE A 139 16.56 -4.41 -14.15
N ALA A 140 16.10 -3.84 -15.27
CA ALA A 140 16.23 -4.46 -16.60
C ALA A 140 17.71 -4.67 -16.97
N ALA A 141 18.54 -3.64 -16.78
CA ALA A 141 19.98 -3.71 -17.03
C ALA A 141 20.67 -4.74 -16.13
N ALA A 142 20.35 -4.76 -14.83
CA ALA A 142 20.91 -5.74 -13.90
C ALA A 142 20.53 -7.18 -14.29
N PHE A 143 19.29 -7.42 -14.73
CA PHE A 143 18.84 -8.72 -15.20
C PHE A 143 19.55 -9.16 -16.48
N GLN A 144 19.71 -8.26 -17.46
CA GLN A 144 20.45 -8.56 -18.70
C GLN A 144 21.92 -8.83 -18.42
N ASN A 145 22.56 -8.07 -17.53
CA ASN A 145 23.96 -8.28 -17.13
C ASN A 145 24.16 -9.63 -16.42
N ALA A 146 23.13 -10.17 -15.78
CA ALA A 146 23.12 -11.50 -15.20
C ALA A 146 22.86 -12.63 -16.23
N GLY A 147 22.76 -12.30 -17.52
CA GLY A 147 22.50 -13.25 -18.62
C GLY A 147 21.02 -13.44 -18.96
N GLY A 148 20.12 -12.65 -18.36
CA GLY A 148 18.70 -12.68 -18.66
C GLY A 148 18.36 -12.10 -20.04
N THR A 149 17.30 -12.61 -20.67
CA THR A 149 16.76 -12.06 -21.93
C THR A 149 15.42 -11.37 -21.69
N LEU A 150 15.29 -10.12 -22.12
CA LEU A 150 14.02 -9.37 -22.10
C LEU A 150 13.38 -9.39 -23.49
N ALA A 151 12.17 -9.93 -23.58
CA ALA A 151 11.34 -9.91 -24.78
C ALA A 151 10.18 -8.91 -24.59
N LEU A 152 10.42 -7.65 -24.95
CA LEU A 152 9.39 -6.60 -24.90
C LEU A 152 8.43 -6.73 -26.09
N GLY A 153 7.21 -6.21 -25.95
CA GLY A 153 6.18 -6.31 -27.00
C GLY A 153 5.78 -7.76 -27.34
N THR A 154 6.14 -8.71 -26.48
CA THR A 154 5.90 -10.14 -26.68
C THR A 154 4.78 -10.58 -25.75
N LYS A 155 3.56 -10.72 -26.28
CA LYS A 155 2.40 -11.10 -25.47
C LYS A 155 2.36 -12.61 -25.28
N VAL A 156 2.30 -13.05 -24.03
CA VAL A 156 2.00 -14.44 -23.69
C VAL A 156 0.50 -14.67 -23.84
N LYS A 157 0.14 -15.70 -24.59
CA LYS A 157 -1.25 -16.15 -24.79
C LYS A 157 -1.68 -17.09 -23.68
N GLN A 158 -0.88 -18.08 -23.34
CA GLN A 158 -1.21 -19.04 -22.27
C GLN A 158 0.05 -19.70 -21.69
N VAL A 159 -0.07 -20.19 -20.46
CA VAL A 159 0.92 -21.08 -19.85
C VAL A 159 0.67 -22.50 -20.34
N ILE A 160 1.71 -23.17 -20.83
CA ILE A 160 1.62 -24.56 -21.29
C ILE A 160 1.70 -25.46 -20.06
N VAL A 161 0.68 -26.30 -19.86
CA VAL A 161 0.62 -27.27 -18.75
C VAL A 161 0.56 -28.69 -19.31
N GLU A 162 1.51 -29.52 -18.90
CA GLU A 162 1.59 -30.94 -19.27
C GLU A 162 1.71 -31.77 -18.00
N SER A 163 0.86 -32.81 -17.87
CA SER A 163 0.84 -33.70 -16.70
C SER A 163 0.76 -32.96 -15.35
N GLY A 164 -0.02 -31.87 -15.31
CA GLY A 164 -0.20 -31.05 -14.11
C GLY A 164 0.98 -30.13 -13.76
N ARG A 165 1.97 -29.97 -14.65
CA ARG A 165 3.09 -29.04 -14.47
C ARG A 165 3.13 -28.00 -15.58
N ALA A 166 3.44 -26.75 -15.22
CA ALA A 166 3.82 -25.73 -16.19
C ALA A 166 5.15 -26.13 -16.85
N THR A 167 5.17 -26.16 -18.19
CA THR A 167 6.34 -26.56 -18.99
C THR A 167 6.77 -25.50 -20.01
N GLY A 168 6.14 -24.32 -19.99
CA GLY A 168 6.47 -23.21 -20.88
C GLY A 168 5.33 -22.23 -21.04
N VAL A 169 5.45 -21.39 -22.07
CA VAL A 169 4.43 -20.43 -22.50
C VAL A 169 4.23 -20.49 -24.01
N GLU A 170 3.00 -20.27 -24.46
CA GLU A 170 2.66 -20.00 -25.86
C GLU A 170 2.46 -18.50 -26.04
N LEU A 171 3.07 -17.94 -27.07
CA LEU A 171 2.95 -16.54 -27.45
C LEU A 171 1.71 -16.32 -28.34
N ASP A 172 1.27 -15.08 -28.48
CA ASP A 172 0.09 -14.74 -29.31
C ASP A 172 0.30 -15.03 -30.80
N ASP A 173 1.54 -14.99 -31.28
CA ASP A 173 1.94 -15.41 -32.63
C ASP A 173 2.09 -16.94 -32.81
N GLY A 174 1.78 -17.73 -31.77
CA GLY A 174 1.82 -19.20 -31.79
C GLY A 174 3.19 -19.82 -31.49
N ARG A 175 4.27 -19.02 -31.35
CA ARG A 175 5.56 -19.56 -30.90
C ARG A 175 5.46 -20.10 -29.47
N ARG A 176 6.25 -21.13 -29.17
CA ARG A 176 6.30 -21.77 -27.84
C ARG A 176 7.69 -21.66 -27.24
N ILE A 177 7.74 -21.21 -26.00
CA ILE A 177 8.98 -21.13 -25.21
C ILE A 177 8.87 -22.14 -24.09
N ARG A 178 9.77 -23.14 -24.09
CA ARG A 178 9.84 -24.15 -23.02
C ARG A 178 10.59 -23.60 -21.82
N ALA A 179 10.10 -23.91 -20.62
CA ALA A 179 10.73 -23.52 -19.36
C ALA A 179 10.43 -24.56 -18.28
N GLU A 180 11.40 -24.82 -17.41
CA GLU A 180 11.20 -25.71 -16.25
C GLU A 180 10.29 -25.09 -15.19
N ARG A 181 10.25 -23.75 -15.15
CA ARG A 181 9.48 -22.94 -14.20
C ARG A 181 8.89 -21.74 -14.93
N VAL A 182 7.66 -21.41 -14.60
CA VAL A 182 6.96 -20.22 -15.10
C VAL A 182 6.55 -19.38 -13.89
N ILE A 183 6.93 -18.12 -13.87
CA ILE A 183 6.51 -17.14 -12.86
C ILE A 183 5.59 -16.16 -13.57
N SER A 184 4.29 -16.19 -13.24
CA SER A 184 3.31 -15.23 -13.76
C SER A 184 3.22 -14.04 -12.81
N ASN A 185 3.55 -12.86 -13.32
CA ASN A 185 3.25 -11.58 -12.68
C ASN A 185 1.99 -10.92 -13.28
N ALA A 186 1.20 -11.67 -14.06
CA ALA A 186 -0.09 -11.22 -14.54
C ALA A 186 -1.13 -11.28 -13.40
N ASP A 187 -2.29 -10.66 -13.62
CA ASP A 187 -3.42 -10.81 -12.71
C ASP A 187 -3.77 -12.30 -12.50
N ILE A 188 -4.28 -12.63 -11.31
CA ILE A 188 -4.62 -14.01 -10.96
C ILE A 188 -5.67 -14.59 -11.91
N MET A 189 -6.68 -13.79 -12.27
CA MET A 189 -7.74 -14.21 -13.19
C MET A 189 -7.15 -14.40 -14.59
N LEU A 190 -6.25 -13.51 -15.04
CA LEU A 190 -5.56 -13.67 -16.32
C LEU A 190 -4.63 -14.89 -16.36
N THR A 191 -4.17 -15.38 -15.21
CA THR A 191 -3.27 -16.53 -15.12
C THR A 191 -4.03 -17.85 -15.09
N PHE A 192 -5.21 -17.90 -14.45
CA PHE A 192 -5.95 -19.15 -14.21
C PHE A 192 -7.22 -19.33 -15.07
N ASP A 193 -7.81 -18.24 -15.58
CA ASP A 193 -9.07 -18.29 -16.36
C ASP A 193 -8.85 -18.25 -17.89
N GLN A 194 -7.64 -18.58 -18.36
CA GLN A 194 -7.31 -18.67 -19.79
C GLN A 194 -7.24 -20.11 -20.31
#